data_AF-A0A091B6B7-F1
#
_entry.id   AF-A0A091B6B7-F1
#
_cell.length_a   1.000
_cell.length_b   1.000
_cell.length_c   1.000
_cell.angle_alpha   90.00
_cell.angle_beta   90.00
_cell.angle_gamma   90.00
#
_symmetry.space_group_name_H-M   'P 1'
#
loop_
_entity.id
_entity.type
_entity.pdbx_description
1 polymer ?
#
loop_
_entity_poly.entity_id
_entity_poly.type
_entity_poly.pdbx_seq_one_letter_code
_entity_poly.pdbx_strand_id
1 'polypeptide(L)'
;MIGFSWLGLLLATNVAASDIAPAARPAAPHPDCMDARAVTEARHLDERVVLLRTPTGAHRITLAEACPRADGAALVAIAPHGWVCGTGREWLRVGDRDCAIGGVQPLDARGWALALREDAHKNPTPTLATVVVDGKSQPKRRFAPSPEYCVDPRRVRGWHTLDGDIVVTTQPRRGSRERASYRLELTGACPEAEYSTQLSFVSGVGIGWICGNPGDRVILSESLGGMAGSDISAVLSRRGCEIVAVYPD
;
A
#
# COMPACT_ATOMS: atom_id res chain seq x y z
N MET A 1 67.03 1.14 -63.73
CA MET A 1 65.60 0.75 -63.81
C MET A 1 64.86 1.50 -62.72
N ILE A 2 63.92 2.36 -63.11
CA ILE A 2 63.29 3.40 -62.28
C ILE A 2 62.16 2.76 -61.44
N GLY A 3 62.19 3.00 -60.12
CA GLY A 3 61.18 2.54 -59.16
C GLY A 3 59.97 3.48 -59.10
N PHE A 4 58.77 2.90 -59.07
CA PHE A 4 57.51 3.61 -58.88
C PHE A 4 57.11 3.63 -57.40
N SER A 5 57.12 4.82 -56.79
CA SER A 5 56.46 5.10 -55.50
C SER A 5 55.01 5.48 -55.75
N TRP A 6 54.06 4.77 -55.13
CA TRP A 6 52.65 5.16 -55.08
C TRP A 6 52.29 5.61 -53.66
N LEU A 7 51.99 6.90 -53.51
CA LEU A 7 51.38 7.50 -52.32
C LEU A 7 49.88 7.17 -52.33
N GLY A 8 49.42 6.37 -51.36
CA GLY A 8 48.00 6.12 -51.11
C GLY A 8 47.42 7.15 -50.14
N LEU A 9 46.57 8.03 -50.66
CA LEU A 9 45.83 9.06 -49.93
C LEU A 9 44.69 8.41 -49.12
N LEU A 10 44.77 8.40 -47.79
CA LEU A 10 43.69 7.94 -46.91
C LEU A 10 42.66 9.07 -46.69
N LEU A 11 41.48 8.93 -47.31
CA LEU A 11 40.30 9.75 -47.05
C LEU A 11 39.69 9.36 -45.70
N ALA A 12 39.76 10.26 -44.72
CA ALA A 12 39.04 10.15 -43.45
C ALA A 12 37.55 10.50 -43.67
N THR A 13 36.70 9.49 -43.73
CA THR A 13 35.24 9.66 -43.68
C THR A 13 34.80 9.93 -42.24
N ASN A 14 34.45 11.18 -41.94
CA ASN A 14 33.74 11.55 -40.71
C ASN A 14 32.33 10.94 -40.75
N VAL A 15 32.12 9.87 -39.98
CA VAL A 15 30.78 9.35 -39.68
C VAL A 15 30.14 10.30 -38.67
N ALA A 16 29.20 11.13 -39.12
CA ALA A 16 28.35 11.89 -38.23
C ALA A 16 27.43 10.92 -37.49
N ALA A 17 27.66 10.75 -36.18
CA ALA A 17 26.72 10.06 -35.31
C ALA A 17 25.43 10.89 -35.25
N SER A 18 24.35 10.39 -35.85
CA SER A 18 23.02 10.91 -35.62
C SER A 18 22.59 10.51 -34.22
N ASP A 19 22.54 11.45 -33.28
CA ASP A 19 21.83 11.30 -32.02
C ASP A 19 20.34 11.13 -32.35
N ILE A 20 19.87 9.89 -32.36
CA ILE A 20 18.45 9.58 -32.41
C ILE A 20 17.89 10.01 -31.05
N ALA A 21 17.34 11.21 -30.98
CA ALA A 21 16.54 11.63 -29.84
C ALA A 21 15.43 10.57 -29.62
N PRO A 22 15.25 10.06 -28.39
CA PRO A 22 14.19 9.09 -28.12
C PRO A 22 12.86 9.71 -28.54
N ALA A 23 12.09 8.98 -29.34
CA ALA A 23 10.76 9.43 -29.77
C ALA A 23 9.97 9.87 -28.55
N ALA A 24 9.50 11.13 -28.56
CA ALA A 24 8.77 11.70 -27.45
C ALA A 24 7.54 10.81 -27.15
N ARG A 25 7.49 10.27 -25.94
CA ARG A 25 6.38 9.43 -25.49
C ARG A 25 5.08 10.24 -25.59
N PRO A 26 4.00 9.70 -26.16
CA PRO A 26 2.70 10.35 -26.06
C PRO A 26 2.29 10.48 -24.60
N ALA A 27 1.60 11.59 -24.28
CA ALA A 27 0.99 11.79 -22.98
C ALA A 27 0.00 10.66 -22.65
N ALA A 28 -0.32 10.51 -21.36
CA ALA A 28 -1.35 9.57 -20.93
C ALA A 28 -2.67 9.87 -21.67
N PRO A 29 -3.33 8.86 -22.26
CA PRO A 29 -4.60 9.06 -22.95
C PRO A 29 -5.72 9.62 -22.05
N HIS A 30 -5.69 9.27 -20.76
CA HIS A 30 -6.63 9.71 -19.74
C HIS A 30 -5.89 9.86 -18.39
N PRO A 31 -6.31 10.77 -17.47
CA PRO A 31 -5.71 10.90 -16.14
C PRO A 31 -5.71 9.61 -15.31
N ASP A 32 -6.69 8.74 -15.52
CA ASP A 32 -6.80 7.46 -14.80
C ASP A 32 -5.93 6.33 -15.40
N CYS A 33 -5.19 6.62 -16.48
CA CYS A 33 -4.26 5.66 -17.05
C CYS A 33 -3.01 5.53 -16.17
N MET A 34 -2.61 4.30 -15.91
CA MET A 34 -1.41 3.99 -15.13
C MET A 34 -0.17 3.87 -16.03
N ASP A 35 0.98 4.39 -15.59
CA ASP A 35 2.26 4.11 -16.25
C ASP A 35 2.78 2.72 -15.86
N ALA A 36 2.78 1.79 -16.82
CA ALA A 36 3.21 0.39 -16.62
C ALA A 36 4.64 0.26 -16.09
N ARG A 37 5.51 1.23 -16.37
CA ARG A 37 6.93 1.20 -16.02
C ARG A 37 7.21 1.81 -14.65
N ALA A 38 6.27 2.58 -14.12
CA ALA A 38 6.39 3.22 -12.83
C ALA A 38 5.77 2.36 -11.71
N VAL A 39 5.43 1.09 -11.99
CA VAL A 39 4.89 0.18 -10.98
C VAL A 39 5.96 -0.08 -9.91
N THR A 40 5.68 0.36 -8.70
CA THR A 40 6.54 0.19 -7.52
C THR A 40 6.08 -0.97 -6.65
N GLU A 41 4.81 -1.35 -6.74
CA GLU A 41 4.24 -2.43 -5.96
C GLU A 41 3.15 -3.16 -6.78
N ALA A 42 3.13 -4.48 -6.66
CA ALA A 42 2.10 -5.32 -7.26
C ALA A 42 1.62 -6.36 -6.25
N ARG A 43 0.32 -6.63 -6.23
CA ARG A 43 -0.34 -7.62 -5.35
C ARG A 43 -1.38 -8.40 -6.13
N HIS A 44 -1.15 -9.69 -6.28
CA HIS A 44 -2.13 -10.61 -6.87
C HIS A 44 -3.13 -11.02 -5.77
N LEU A 45 -4.37 -10.55 -5.83
CA LEU A 45 -5.38 -10.83 -4.79
C LEU A 45 -6.12 -12.14 -5.05
N ASP A 46 -6.47 -12.40 -6.30
CA ASP A 46 -7.10 -13.63 -6.79
C ASP A 46 -6.84 -13.78 -8.28
N GLU A 47 -7.27 -14.89 -8.89
CA GLU A 47 -6.99 -15.21 -10.31
C GLU A 47 -7.41 -14.13 -11.32
N ARG A 48 -8.24 -13.14 -10.94
CA ARG A 48 -8.70 -12.08 -11.84
C ARG A 48 -8.38 -10.68 -11.36
N VAL A 49 -7.91 -10.50 -10.13
CA VAL A 49 -7.73 -9.18 -9.53
C VAL A 49 -6.29 -8.99 -9.08
N VAL A 50 -5.68 -7.92 -9.61
CA VAL A 50 -4.33 -7.48 -9.23
C VAL A 50 -4.38 -6.02 -8.84
N LEU A 51 -3.71 -5.67 -7.75
CA LEU A 51 -3.48 -4.27 -7.38
C LEU A 51 -2.09 -3.84 -7.81
N LEU A 52 -2.00 -2.66 -8.42
CA LEU A 52 -0.74 -2.05 -8.81
C LEU A 52 -0.63 -0.66 -8.19
N ARG A 53 0.56 -0.32 -7.66
CA ARG A 53 0.89 1.01 -7.16
C ARG A 53 1.97 1.63 -8.01
N THR A 54 1.81 2.92 -8.29
CA THR A 54 2.81 3.78 -8.90
C THR A 54 3.06 4.98 -7.97
N PRO A 55 4.06 5.84 -8.25
CA PRO A 55 4.24 7.11 -7.53
C PRO A 55 3.03 8.05 -7.64
N THR A 56 2.20 7.89 -8.67
CA THR A 56 1.05 8.77 -8.95
C THR A 56 -0.26 8.25 -8.37
N GLY A 57 -0.33 6.99 -7.94
CA GLY A 57 -1.55 6.43 -7.38
C GLY A 57 -1.58 4.91 -7.33
N ALA A 58 -2.72 4.37 -6.91
CA ALA A 58 -2.99 2.95 -6.88
C ALA A 58 -4.10 2.60 -7.87
N HIS A 59 -4.07 1.38 -8.39
CA HIS A 59 -5.04 0.91 -9.38
C HIS A 59 -5.43 -0.54 -9.10
N ARG A 60 -6.72 -0.83 -9.26
CA ARG A 60 -7.25 -2.18 -9.39
C ARG A 60 -7.27 -2.57 -10.86
N ILE A 61 -6.58 -3.66 -11.16
CA ILE A 61 -6.54 -4.28 -12.47
C ILE A 61 -7.46 -5.51 -12.42
N THR A 62 -8.43 -5.53 -13.34
CA THR A 62 -9.26 -6.70 -13.59
C THR A 62 -8.75 -7.40 -14.84
N LEU A 63 -8.41 -8.67 -14.72
CA LEU A 63 -7.98 -9.52 -15.83
C LEU A 63 -9.22 -10.03 -16.56
N ALA A 64 -9.14 -10.11 -17.90
CA ALA A 64 -10.23 -10.61 -18.73
C ALA A 64 -10.52 -12.10 -18.49
N GLU A 65 -9.49 -12.84 -18.09
CA GLU A 65 -9.50 -14.29 -17.86
C GLU A 65 -8.91 -14.62 -16.50
N ALA A 66 -9.22 -15.81 -16.00
CA ALA A 66 -8.57 -16.34 -14.81
C ALA A 66 -7.11 -16.64 -15.11
N CYS A 67 -6.22 -16.10 -14.29
CA CYS A 67 -4.79 -16.20 -14.42
C CYS A 67 -4.14 -16.80 -13.18
N PRO A 68 -3.13 -17.66 -13.34
CA PRO A 68 -2.44 -18.27 -12.22
C PRO A 68 -1.91 -17.22 -11.25
N ARG A 69 -2.02 -17.48 -9.94
CA ARG A 69 -1.48 -16.58 -8.92
C ARG A 69 0.02 -16.44 -9.09
N ALA A 70 0.53 -15.24 -8.86
CA ALA A 70 1.95 -14.97 -8.84
C ALA A 70 2.51 -15.43 -7.50
N ASP A 71 2.81 -16.72 -7.35
CA ASP A 71 3.39 -17.30 -6.13
C ASP A 71 4.85 -16.85 -5.94
N GLY A 72 5.04 -15.55 -5.69
CA GLY A 72 6.35 -14.88 -5.66
C GLY A 72 6.92 -14.50 -7.03
N ALA A 73 6.23 -14.84 -8.13
CA ALA A 73 6.61 -14.41 -9.47
C ALA A 73 6.46 -12.88 -9.63
N ALA A 74 7.35 -12.28 -10.43
CA ALA A 74 7.23 -10.87 -10.77
C ALA A 74 5.98 -10.62 -11.63
N LEU A 75 5.27 -9.54 -11.32
CA LEU A 75 4.13 -9.04 -12.08
C LEU A 75 4.61 -7.86 -12.92
N VAL A 76 4.46 -7.95 -14.24
CA VAL A 76 4.90 -6.89 -15.16
C VAL A 76 3.75 -6.48 -16.06
N ALA A 77 3.36 -5.20 -15.97
CA ALA A 77 2.35 -4.64 -16.86
C ALA A 77 2.97 -4.31 -18.23
N ILE A 78 2.26 -4.66 -19.29
CA ILE A 78 2.68 -4.50 -20.69
C ILE A 78 1.59 -3.75 -21.41
N ALA A 79 1.92 -2.58 -21.95
CA ALA A 79 0.95 -1.75 -22.63
C ALA A 79 1.56 -0.94 -23.77
N PRO A 80 0.77 -0.62 -24.82
CA PRO A 80 1.16 0.28 -25.88
C PRO A 80 1.60 1.62 -25.30
N HIS A 81 2.77 2.10 -25.73
CA HIS A 81 3.37 3.35 -25.24
C HIS A 81 3.57 3.43 -23.70
N GLY A 82 3.48 2.29 -23.01
CA GLY A 82 3.62 2.16 -21.55
C GLY A 82 2.41 2.62 -20.73
N TRP A 83 1.23 2.81 -21.34
CA TRP A 83 0.03 3.30 -20.64
C TRP A 83 -1.03 2.20 -20.50
N VAL A 84 -1.35 1.83 -19.25
CA VAL A 84 -2.40 0.87 -18.94
C VAL A 84 -3.70 1.63 -18.70
N CYS A 85 -4.62 1.54 -19.66
CA CYS A 85 -5.88 2.28 -19.64
C CYS A 85 -7.12 1.37 -19.67
N GLY A 86 -6.93 0.05 -19.82
CA GLY A 86 -8.04 -0.92 -19.89
C GLY A 86 -8.71 -0.96 -21.26
N THR A 87 -7.96 -0.71 -22.33
CA THR A 87 -8.45 -0.69 -23.71
C THR A 87 -8.51 -2.08 -24.38
N GLY A 88 -8.14 -3.14 -23.65
CA GLY A 88 -8.11 -4.52 -24.15
C GLY A 88 -6.88 -4.82 -25.01
N ARG A 89 -5.88 -3.93 -25.03
CA ARG A 89 -4.59 -4.10 -25.72
C ARG A 89 -3.44 -4.08 -24.73
N GLU A 90 -3.72 -4.34 -23.47
CA GLU A 90 -2.78 -4.34 -22.38
C GLU A 90 -2.80 -5.71 -21.72
N TRP A 91 -1.63 -6.14 -21.26
CA TRP A 91 -1.44 -7.44 -20.66
C TRP A 91 -0.69 -7.30 -19.34
N LEU A 92 -0.98 -8.21 -18.43
CA LEU A 92 -0.19 -8.43 -17.23
C LEU A 92 0.58 -9.74 -17.41
N ARG A 93 1.90 -9.66 -17.41
CA ARG A 93 2.75 -10.84 -17.41
C ARG A 93 2.90 -11.36 -15.98
N VAL A 94 2.56 -12.63 -15.79
CA VAL A 94 2.67 -13.37 -14.54
C VAL A 94 3.59 -14.57 -14.78
N GLY A 95 4.84 -14.45 -14.35
CA GLY A 95 5.88 -15.41 -14.75
C GLY A 95 6.02 -15.42 -16.28
N ASP A 96 5.76 -16.58 -16.91
CA ASP A 96 5.83 -16.75 -18.36
C ASP A 96 4.48 -16.63 -19.08
N ARG A 97 3.41 -16.28 -18.35
CA ARG A 97 2.05 -16.18 -18.91
C ARG A 97 1.61 -14.73 -19.07
N ASP A 98 1.04 -14.41 -20.22
CA ASP A 98 0.42 -13.12 -20.48
C ASP A 98 -1.09 -13.19 -20.25
N CYS A 99 -1.58 -12.30 -19.39
CA CYS A 99 -2.96 -12.19 -18.99
C CYS A 99 -3.56 -10.91 -19.53
N ALA A 100 -4.58 -11.00 -20.39
CA ALA A 100 -5.22 -9.80 -20.91
C ALA A 100 -5.85 -8.98 -19.78
N ILE A 101 -5.61 -7.66 -19.79
CA ILE A 101 -6.25 -6.72 -18.88
C ILE A 101 -7.62 -6.37 -19.46
N GLY A 102 -8.67 -6.66 -18.69
CA GLY A 102 -10.06 -6.36 -19.05
C GLY A 102 -10.58 -5.07 -18.44
N GLY A 103 -9.94 -4.55 -17.40
CA GLY A 103 -10.35 -3.29 -16.76
C GLY A 103 -9.30 -2.69 -15.85
N VAL A 104 -9.31 -1.36 -15.76
CA VAL A 104 -8.41 -0.57 -14.92
C VAL A 104 -9.27 0.43 -14.16
N GLN A 105 -9.13 0.44 -12.84
CA GLN A 105 -9.87 1.35 -11.97
C GLN A 105 -8.89 2.02 -11.00
N PRO A 106 -8.83 3.35 -10.91
CA PRO A 106 -8.03 4.02 -9.90
C PRO A 106 -8.57 3.69 -8.50
N LEU A 107 -7.67 3.59 -7.52
CA LEU A 107 -7.97 3.37 -6.13
C LEU A 107 -7.39 4.50 -5.27
N ASP A 108 -8.19 4.97 -4.33
CA ASP A 108 -7.72 5.80 -3.23
C ASP A 108 -7.03 4.93 -2.14
N ALA A 109 -6.47 5.60 -1.12
CA ALA A 109 -5.77 4.92 -0.03
C ALA A 109 -6.69 3.97 0.74
N ARG A 110 -7.95 4.37 0.95
CA ARG A 110 -9.00 3.55 1.58
C ARG A 110 -9.26 2.27 0.80
N GLY A 111 -9.52 2.38 -0.51
CA GLY A 111 -9.80 1.26 -1.40
C GLY A 111 -8.64 0.28 -1.47
N TRP A 112 -7.40 0.77 -1.53
CA TRP A 112 -6.20 -0.08 -1.46
C TRP A 112 -6.11 -0.84 -0.13
N ALA A 113 -6.23 -0.15 0.99
CA ALA A 113 -6.14 -0.75 2.32
C ALA A 113 -7.20 -1.83 2.54
N LEU A 114 -8.44 -1.55 2.15
CA LEU A 114 -9.54 -2.50 2.27
C LEU A 114 -9.34 -3.74 1.39
N ALA A 115 -8.87 -3.57 0.16
CA ALA A 115 -8.61 -4.70 -0.73
C ALA A 115 -7.51 -5.62 -0.19
N LEU A 116 -6.43 -5.05 0.39
CA LEU A 116 -5.39 -5.84 1.06
C LEU A 116 -5.89 -6.54 2.33
N ARG A 117 -6.73 -5.86 3.11
CA ARG A 117 -7.33 -6.45 4.31
C ARG A 117 -8.23 -7.62 3.95
N GLU A 118 -9.07 -7.46 2.92
CA GLU A 118 -9.96 -8.52 2.44
C GLU A 118 -9.16 -9.74 1.93
N ASP A 119 -8.09 -9.52 1.16
CA ASP A 119 -7.18 -10.60 0.74
C ASP A 119 -6.55 -11.30 1.94
N ALA A 120 -6.08 -10.57 2.95
CA ALA A 120 -5.51 -11.16 4.17
C ALA A 120 -6.54 -11.99 4.97
N HIS A 121 -7.83 -11.65 4.91
CA HIS A 121 -8.90 -12.45 5.52
C HIS A 121 -9.22 -13.71 4.71
N LYS A 122 -9.24 -13.63 3.38
CA LYS A 122 -9.52 -14.76 2.48
C LYS A 122 -8.36 -15.75 2.42
N ASN A 123 -7.14 -15.22 2.44
CA ASN A 123 -5.89 -15.96 2.32
C ASN A 123 -5.05 -15.74 3.59
N PRO A 124 -5.52 -16.23 4.76
CA PRO A 124 -4.77 -16.07 5.98
C PRO A 124 -3.41 -16.73 5.81
N THR A 125 -2.34 -16.00 6.12
CA THR A 125 -0.99 -16.55 6.18
C THR A 125 -1.04 -17.86 6.98
N PRO A 126 -0.43 -18.97 6.50
CA PRO A 126 -0.53 -20.27 7.15
C PRO A 126 -0.24 -20.13 8.64
N THR A 127 -1.14 -20.69 9.46
CA THR A 127 -1.03 -20.71 10.92
C THR A 127 0.39 -21.06 11.31
N LEU A 128 1.02 -20.18 12.09
CA LEU A 128 2.35 -20.43 12.64
C LEU A 128 2.36 -21.81 13.31
N ALA A 129 3.42 -22.58 13.11
CA ALA A 129 3.60 -23.86 13.76
C ALA A 129 3.38 -23.71 15.28
N THR A 130 2.75 -24.71 15.91
CA THR A 130 2.41 -24.71 17.33
C THR A 130 3.58 -24.23 18.17
N VAL A 131 3.35 -23.14 18.91
CA VAL A 131 4.38 -22.55 19.76
C VAL A 131 4.51 -23.39 21.03
N VAL A 132 5.55 -24.22 21.11
CA VAL A 132 6.03 -24.77 22.39
C VAL A 132 6.78 -23.65 23.13
N VAL A 133 6.33 -23.33 24.34
CA VAL A 133 6.96 -22.32 25.19
C VAL A 133 8.02 -22.98 26.05
N ASP A 134 9.21 -23.14 25.47
CA ASP A 134 10.40 -23.47 26.26
C ASP A 134 10.95 -22.18 26.88
N GLY A 135 11.21 -22.20 28.20
CA GLY A 135 11.63 -21.06 29.02
C GLY A 135 12.97 -20.38 28.64
N LYS A 136 13.55 -20.74 27.49
CA LYS A 136 14.75 -20.14 26.88
C LYS A 136 14.46 -19.57 25.49
N SER A 137 13.28 -18.99 25.29
CA SER A 137 12.83 -18.51 23.99
C SER A 137 13.62 -17.27 23.54
N GLN A 138 14.36 -17.40 22.44
CA GLN A 138 14.90 -16.30 21.64
C GLN A 138 13.80 -15.25 21.33
N PRO A 139 14.14 -13.96 21.09
CA PRO A 139 13.14 -12.95 20.74
C PRO A 139 12.45 -13.33 19.43
N LYS A 140 11.28 -13.98 19.56
CA LYS A 140 10.47 -14.43 18.43
C LYS A 140 10.04 -13.19 17.63
N ARG A 141 10.04 -13.32 16.29
CA ARG A 141 9.43 -12.35 15.37
C ARG A 141 8.02 -12.05 15.89
N ARG A 142 7.81 -10.82 16.36
CA ARG A 142 6.49 -10.37 16.81
C ARG A 142 5.56 -10.39 15.59
N PHE A 143 4.32 -10.83 15.79
CA PHE A 143 3.27 -10.63 14.81
C PHE A 143 3.19 -9.13 14.52
N ALA A 144 3.48 -8.75 13.28
CA ALA A 144 3.44 -7.38 12.81
C ALA A 144 2.36 -7.33 11.73
N PRO A 145 1.17 -6.80 12.04
CA PRO A 145 0.10 -6.59 11.07
C PRO A 145 0.56 -5.67 9.94
N SER A 146 -0.19 -5.73 8.83
CA SER A 146 0.16 -4.94 7.65
C SER A 146 0.08 -3.45 7.94
N PRO A 147 1.13 -2.69 7.61
CA PRO A 147 1.12 -1.24 7.75
C PRO A 147 0.09 -0.51 6.88
N GLU A 148 -0.43 -1.17 5.85
CA GLU A 148 -1.35 -0.59 4.86
C GLU A 148 -2.77 -0.44 5.39
N TYR A 149 -3.14 -1.22 6.41
CA TYR A 149 -4.48 -1.21 6.99
C TYR A 149 -4.48 -1.38 8.52
N CYS A 150 -3.32 -1.27 9.16
CA CYS A 150 -3.21 -1.33 10.62
C CYS A 150 -2.29 -0.24 11.16
N VAL A 151 -2.70 0.35 12.29
CA VAL A 151 -1.90 1.28 13.08
C VAL A 151 -1.52 0.64 14.42
N ASP A 152 -0.30 0.92 14.88
CA ASP A 152 0.17 0.57 16.23
C ASP A 152 -0.09 1.76 17.17
N PRO A 153 -1.05 1.65 18.10
CA PRO A 153 -1.33 2.68 19.10
C PRO A 153 -0.09 3.19 19.84
N ARG A 154 0.90 2.33 20.10
CA ARG A 154 2.12 2.69 20.84
C ARG A 154 3.01 3.67 20.08
N ARG A 155 2.81 3.79 18.77
CA ARG A 155 3.57 4.67 17.88
C ARG A 155 2.83 5.98 17.61
N VAL A 156 1.57 6.13 18.01
CA VAL A 156 0.80 7.37 17.88
C VAL A 156 1.41 8.47 18.76
N ARG A 157 1.59 9.65 18.19
CA ARG A 157 2.20 10.82 18.87
C ARG A 157 1.34 12.07 18.83
N GLY A 158 0.37 12.11 17.94
CA GLY A 158 -0.59 13.19 17.83
C GLY A 158 -1.82 12.67 17.09
N TRP A 159 -2.92 13.40 17.24
CA TRP A 159 -4.16 13.11 16.55
C TRP A 159 -4.95 14.40 16.38
N HIS A 160 -5.86 14.38 15.41
CA HIS A 160 -6.85 15.43 15.20
C HIS A 160 -8.08 14.82 14.51
N THR A 161 -9.15 15.58 14.41
CA THR A 161 -10.33 15.21 13.64
C THR A 161 -10.27 15.81 12.25
N LEU A 162 -10.76 15.06 11.26
CA LEU A 162 -10.90 15.53 9.88
C LEU A 162 -12.13 14.85 9.26
N ASP A 163 -13.09 15.65 8.79
CA ASP A 163 -14.33 15.17 8.16
C ASP A 163 -15.16 14.18 9.01
N GLY A 164 -15.05 14.25 10.34
CA GLY A 164 -15.73 13.34 11.27
C GLY A 164 -14.93 12.07 11.62
N ASP A 165 -13.81 11.83 10.94
CA ASP A 165 -12.85 10.77 11.22
C ASP A 165 -11.72 11.25 12.14
N ILE A 166 -10.91 10.31 12.63
CA ILE A 166 -9.72 10.60 13.43
C ILE A 166 -8.48 10.35 12.58
N VAL A 167 -7.64 11.37 12.45
CA VAL A 167 -6.32 11.25 11.82
C VAL A 167 -5.25 11.20 12.89
N VAL A 168 -4.43 10.14 12.88
CA VAL A 168 -3.36 9.92 13.85
C VAL A 168 -2.01 10.03 13.19
N THR A 169 -1.12 10.82 13.79
CA THR A 169 0.27 10.92 13.37
C THR A 169 1.13 10.01 14.22
N THR A 170 1.87 9.11 13.56
CA THR A 170 2.75 8.14 14.21
C THR A 170 4.22 8.55 14.15
N GLN A 171 5.07 7.91 14.96
CA GLN A 171 6.51 8.01 14.76
C GLN A 171 6.93 7.45 13.39
N PRO A 172 8.03 7.95 12.81
CA PRO A 172 8.60 7.36 11.60
C PRO A 172 8.90 5.87 11.77
N ARG A 173 8.62 5.10 10.71
CA ARG A 173 8.98 3.67 10.68
C ARG A 173 10.48 3.50 10.55
N ARG A 174 10.98 2.33 10.96
CA ARG A 174 12.38 1.97 10.76
C ARG A 174 12.69 2.05 9.25
N GLY A 175 13.61 2.93 8.86
CA GLY A 175 13.96 3.18 7.46
C GLY A 175 13.22 4.35 6.79
N SER A 176 12.25 4.98 7.46
CA SER A 176 11.66 6.25 7.04
C SER A 176 12.02 7.36 8.03
N ARG A 177 12.27 8.58 7.52
CA ARG A 177 12.44 9.78 8.33
C ARG A 177 11.12 10.53 8.55
N GLU A 178 10.10 10.19 7.78
CA GLU A 178 8.82 10.87 7.77
C GLU A 178 7.84 10.22 8.74
N ARG A 179 7.07 11.06 9.45
CA ARG A 179 5.97 10.60 10.29
C ARG A 179 4.88 10.07 9.37
N ALA A 180 4.37 8.88 9.66
CA ALA A 180 3.24 8.35 8.92
C ALA A 180 1.93 8.79 9.57
N SER A 181 1.02 9.36 8.78
CA SER A 181 -0.35 9.66 9.18
C SER A 181 -1.29 8.54 8.75
N TYR A 182 -2.31 8.28 9.58
CA TYR A 182 -3.35 7.30 9.31
C TYR A 182 -4.69 7.94 9.56
N ARG A 183 -5.64 7.70 8.65
CA ARG A 183 -7.05 7.98 8.89
C ARG A 183 -7.73 6.76 9.49
N LEU A 184 -8.50 7.00 10.54
CA LEU A 184 -9.34 6.03 11.23
C LEU A 184 -10.79 6.41 10.93
N GLU A 185 -11.40 5.67 10.01
CA GLU A 185 -12.79 5.87 9.64
C GLU A 185 -13.69 5.28 10.71
N LEU A 186 -14.68 6.07 11.13
CA LEU A 186 -15.60 5.70 12.21
C LEU A 186 -16.98 5.31 11.68
N THR A 187 -17.70 4.43 12.39
CA THR A 187 -19.09 4.03 12.01
C THR A 187 -20.06 5.23 12.01
N GLY A 188 -19.69 6.34 12.64
CA GLY A 188 -20.44 7.59 12.66
C GLY A 188 -19.63 8.73 13.28
N ALA A 189 -20.23 9.91 13.37
CA ALA A 189 -19.59 11.05 14.02
C ALA A 189 -19.25 10.73 15.49
N CYS A 190 -18.11 11.24 15.93
CA CYS A 190 -17.59 11.06 17.28
C CYS A 190 -17.48 12.44 17.97
N PRO A 191 -18.59 13.02 18.47
CA PRO A 191 -18.63 14.40 18.95
C PRO A 191 -17.64 14.67 20.09
N GLU A 192 -17.37 13.66 20.91
CA GLU A 192 -16.41 13.74 22.01
C GLU A 192 -14.99 14.08 21.54
N ALA A 193 -14.68 13.85 20.26
CA ALA A 193 -13.35 14.09 19.70
C ALA A 193 -13.02 15.59 19.60
N GLU A 194 -14.03 16.46 19.55
CA GLU A 194 -13.84 17.91 19.46
C GLU A 194 -13.28 18.51 20.76
N TYR A 195 -13.65 17.93 21.91
CA TYR A 195 -13.30 18.47 23.24
C TYR A 195 -12.28 17.62 23.99
N SER A 196 -11.96 16.43 23.48
CA SER A 196 -11.05 15.51 24.14
C SER A 196 -9.59 15.85 23.92
N THR A 197 -8.77 15.65 24.95
CA THR A 197 -7.32 15.86 24.89
C THR A 197 -6.54 14.56 24.90
N GLN A 198 -7.19 13.46 25.26
CA GLN A 198 -6.60 12.13 25.31
C GLN A 198 -7.31 11.19 24.36
N LEU A 199 -6.50 10.37 23.69
CA LEU A 199 -6.92 9.35 22.75
C LEU A 199 -6.38 8.01 23.24
N SER A 200 -7.26 7.04 23.43
CA SER A 200 -6.89 5.66 23.74
C SER A 200 -7.58 4.70 22.79
N PHE A 201 -7.02 3.50 22.66
CA PHE A 201 -7.45 2.53 21.68
C PHE A 201 -7.81 1.22 22.37
N VAL A 202 -8.89 0.60 21.91
CA VAL A 202 -9.21 -0.78 22.27
C VAL A 202 -9.25 -1.60 20.99
N SER A 203 -8.44 -2.65 20.96
CA SER A 203 -8.47 -3.64 19.88
C SER A 203 -9.58 -4.65 20.16
N GLY A 204 -10.47 -4.84 19.19
CA GLY A 204 -11.57 -5.81 19.29
C GLY A 204 -11.07 -7.26 19.35
N VAL A 205 -9.88 -7.52 18.81
CA VAL A 205 -9.28 -8.86 18.71
C VAL A 205 -8.07 -9.07 19.64
N GLY A 206 -7.75 -8.09 20.50
CA GLY A 206 -6.73 -8.23 21.55
C GLY A 206 -5.27 -8.30 21.06
N ILE A 207 -4.99 -8.02 19.79
CA ILE A 207 -3.62 -8.10 19.23
C ILE A 207 -2.77 -6.84 19.49
N GLY A 208 -3.35 -5.81 20.11
CA GLY A 208 -2.67 -4.55 20.42
C GLY A 208 -2.42 -3.66 19.19
N TRP A 209 -3.09 -3.95 18.07
CA TRP A 209 -3.13 -3.14 16.86
C TRP A 209 -4.58 -2.82 16.50
N ILE A 210 -4.75 -1.73 15.76
CA ILE A 210 -6.05 -1.27 15.28
C ILE A 210 -6.05 -1.39 13.77
N CYS A 211 -6.95 -2.21 13.23
CA CYS A 211 -6.99 -2.58 11.82
C CYS A 211 -8.39 -2.43 11.20
N GLY A 212 -9.34 -1.83 11.94
CA GLY A 212 -10.76 -1.82 11.55
C GLY A 212 -11.40 -3.20 11.69
N ASN A 213 -10.94 -4.00 12.66
CA ASN A 213 -11.63 -5.24 13.01
C ASN A 213 -12.90 -4.91 13.79
N PRO A 214 -13.93 -5.77 13.74
CA PRO A 214 -15.08 -5.64 14.63
C PRO A 214 -14.67 -5.48 16.09
N GLY A 215 -15.20 -4.45 16.74
CA GLY A 215 -14.88 -4.10 18.13
C GLY A 215 -13.62 -3.25 18.33
N ASP A 216 -12.85 -2.97 17.28
CA ASP A 216 -11.83 -1.91 17.32
C ASP A 216 -12.53 -0.57 17.58
N ARG A 217 -12.07 0.17 18.59
CA ARG A 217 -12.67 1.45 18.97
C ARG A 217 -11.64 2.43 19.50
N VAL A 218 -11.93 3.70 19.32
CA VAL A 218 -11.27 4.80 20.01
C VAL A 218 -12.05 5.13 21.28
N ILE A 219 -11.36 5.30 22.40
CA ILE A 219 -11.90 5.90 23.61
C ILE A 219 -11.25 7.27 23.79
N LEU A 220 -12.10 8.28 23.86
CA LEU A 220 -11.70 9.67 24.04
C LEU A 220 -11.97 10.08 25.49
N SER A 221 -11.02 10.82 26.07
CA SER A 221 -11.18 11.34 27.42
C SER A 221 -10.61 12.75 27.52
N GLU A 222 -11.19 13.52 28.43
CA GLU A 222 -10.59 14.76 28.89
C GLU A 222 -9.47 14.43 29.88
N SER A 223 -8.41 15.23 29.84
CA SER A 223 -7.39 15.27 30.89
C SER A 223 -8.02 15.79 32.19
N LEU A 224 -8.78 14.97 32.89
CA LEU A 224 -9.09 15.19 34.30
C LEU A 224 -7.82 14.91 35.09
N GLY A 225 -7.13 15.98 35.50
CA GLY A 225 -5.92 15.90 36.30
C GLY A 225 -6.14 14.99 37.52
N GLY A 226 -5.46 13.84 37.51
CA GLY A 226 -5.22 12.99 38.68
C GLY A 226 -6.45 12.48 39.42
N MET A 227 -7.13 11.45 38.89
CA MET A 227 -7.79 10.46 39.75
C MET A 227 -7.56 9.04 39.22
N ALA A 228 -6.81 8.27 40.00
CA ALA A 228 -6.59 6.85 39.81
C ALA A 228 -7.89 6.06 40.04
N GLY A 229 -8.14 5.05 39.22
CA GLY A 229 -9.22 4.09 39.48
C GLY A 229 -9.46 3.14 38.31
N SER A 230 -8.98 1.90 38.47
CA SER A 230 -9.12 0.76 37.55
C SER A 230 -10.54 0.45 37.05
N ASP A 231 -11.59 1.09 37.58
CA ASP A 231 -12.99 0.72 37.29
C ASP A 231 -13.70 1.63 36.28
N ILE A 232 -13.10 2.78 35.91
CA ILE A 232 -13.67 3.69 34.89
C ILE A 232 -13.47 3.12 33.47
N SER A 233 -12.45 2.26 33.28
CA SER A 233 -12.12 1.64 32.00
C SER A 233 -13.23 0.74 31.46
N ALA A 234 -13.97 0.04 32.32
CA ALA A 234 -15.04 -0.87 31.90
C ALA A 234 -16.32 -0.13 31.46
N VAL A 235 -16.61 1.03 32.04
CA VAL A 235 -17.78 1.87 31.68
C VAL A 235 -17.48 2.76 30.47
N LEU A 236 -16.27 3.33 30.39
CA LEU A 236 -15.81 4.08 29.21
C LEU A 236 -15.56 3.18 27.99
N SER A 237 -15.27 1.89 28.20
CA SER A 237 -15.23 0.89 27.12
C SER A 237 -16.54 0.75 26.35
N ARG A 238 -17.67 1.24 26.89
CA ARG A 238 -18.98 1.27 26.20
C ARG A 238 -19.27 2.59 25.47
N ARG A 239 -18.42 3.61 25.61
CA ARG A 239 -18.56 4.94 24.98
C ARG A 239 -17.41 5.25 24.02
N GLY A 240 -16.87 4.21 23.38
CA GLY A 240 -15.88 4.39 22.34
C GLY A 240 -16.53 4.54 20.96
N CYS A 241 -15.89 5.29 20.08
CA CYS A 241 -16.28 5.37 18.68
C CYS A 241 -15.68 4.19 17.93
N GLU A 242 -16.54 3.40 17.29
CA GLU A 242 -16.14 2.21 16.55
C GLU A 242 -15.38 2.59 15.27
N ILE A 243 -14.31 1.84 15.00
CA ILE A 243 -13.44 2.04 13.84
C ILE A 243 -13.78 0.99 12.80
N VAL A 244 -14.17 1.43 11.61
CA VAL A 244 -14.56 0.54 10.50
C VAL A 244 -13.44 0.35 9.48
N ALA A 245 -12.53 1.31 9.37
CA ALA A 245 -11.38 1.21 8.49
C ALA A 245 -10.18 2.00 9.03
N VAL A 246 -8.99 1.56 8.64
CA VAL A 246 -7.72 2.22 8.90
C VAL A 246 -6.92 2.24 7.62
N TYR A 247 -6.40 3.39 7.23
CA TYR A 247 -5.57 3.52 6.03
C TYR A 247 -4.62 4.72 6.15
N PRO A 248 -3.50 4.73 5.41
CA PRO A 248 -2.62 5.90 5.33
C PRO A 248 -3.39 7.13 4.83
N ASP A 249 -3.18 8.27 5.48
CA ASP A 249 -3.75 9.57 5.07
C ASP A 249 -2.86 10.28 4.03
#